data_AF-F5LHB6-F1
#
_entry.id   AF-F5LHB6-F1
#
_cell.length_a   1.000
_cell.length_b   1.000
_cell.length_c   1.000
_cell.angle_alpha   90.00
_cell.angle_beta   90.00
_cell.angle_gamma   90.00
#
_symmetry.space_group_name_H-M   'P 1'
#
loop_
_entity.id
_entity.type
_entity.pdbx_description
1 polymer ?
#
loop_
_entity_poly.entity_id
_entity_poly.type
_entity_poly.pdbx_seq_one_letter_code
_entity_poly.pdbx_strand_id
1 'polypeptide(L)'
;MPKSLTHRGGGYRTTLLLGSLAAALVASIIAFPDKALQASLEGITIWWNIVFPALLPFMILTELLLGFGVVHALGTLLEPLARLLLRLPGTGGLALAAGALGGFPSGALFTAKLRGRKLLTRGEGERLLALSHLASPVLIVTVIGTGFLHSPRLGLLLAGVHYGGA
;
A
#
# COMPACT_ATOMS: atom_id res chain seq x y z
N MET A 1 20.17 15.55 24.29
CA MET A 1 19.25 16.65 23.94
C MET A 1 18.05 16.07 23.19
N PRO A 2 16.84 16.04 23.76
CA PRO A 2 15.65 15.68 23.00
C PRO A 2 15.25 16.87 22.11
N LYS A 3 15.15 16.63 20.80
CA LYS A 3 14.60 17.61 19.86
C LYS A 3 13.13 17.81 20.20
N SER A 4 12.75 19.07 20.44
CA SER A 4 11.38 19.50 20.63
C SER A 4 10.51 19.02 19.46
N LEU A 5 9.53 18.17 19.76
CA LEU A 5 8.41 17.91 18.88
C LEU A 5 7.59 19.20 18.84
N THR A 6 7.84 20.03 17.83
CA THR A 6 6.99 21.16 17.48
C THR A 6 5.63 20.62 17.08
N HIS A 7 4.73 20.55 18.06
CA HIS A 7 3.31 20.31 17.84
C HIS A 7 2.79 21.52 17.05
N ARG A 8 2.73 21.40 15.72
CA ARG A 8 2.10 22.43 14.88
C ARG A 8 0.64 22.54 15.35
N GLY A 9 0.28 23.73 15.84
CA GLY A 9 -1.09 24.08 16.20
C GLY A 9 -2.00 24.06 14.98
N GLY A 10 -2.45 22.87 14.57
CA GLY A 10 -3.62 22.72 13.73
C GLY A 10 -4.80 23.33 14.48
N GLY A 11 -5.23 24.51 14.04
CA GLY A 11 -6.14 25.36 14.80
C GLY A 11 -7.44 24.64 15.16
N TYR A 12 -7.99 24.97 16.33
CA TYR A 12 -9.27 24.50 16.88
C TYR A 12 -10.39 24.28 15.83
N ARG A 13 -10.41 25.10 14.78
CA ARG A 13 -11.31 24.98 13.61
C ARG A 13 -11.17 23.65 12.86
N THR A 14 -9.97 23.14 12.64
CA THR A 14 -9.74 21.85 11.96
C THR A 14 -10.27 20.70 12.80
N THR A 15 -10.04 20.74 14.11
CA THR A 15 -10.58 19.73 15.05
C THR A 15 -12.10 19.77 15.08
N LEU A 16 -12.71 20.96 15.14
CA LEU A 16 -14.16 21.12 15.07
C LEU A 16 -14.74 20.61 13.73
N LEU A 17 -14.09 20.93 12.62
CA LEU A 17 -14.53 20.49 11.29
C LEU A 17 -14.47 18.97 11.16
N LEU A 18 -13.33 18.35 11.50
CA LEU A 18 -13.19 16.89 11.46
C LEU A 18 -14.17 16.21 12.42
N GLY A 19 -14.36 16.77 13.62
CA GLY A 19 -15.34 16.28 14.59
C GLY A 19 -16.77 16.37 14.07
N SER A 20 -17.15 17.49 13.44
CA SER A 20 -18.48 17.66 12.84
C SER A 20 -18.73 16.71 11.67
N LEU A 21 -17.73 16.46 10.83
CA LEU A 21 -17.81 15.50 9.73
C LEU A 21 -17.98 14.07 10.26
N ALA A 22 -17.22 13.69 11.30
CA ALA A 22 -17.36 12.39 11.93
C ALA A 22 -18.76 12.22 12.55
N ALA A 23 -19.26 13.24 13.25
CA ALA A 23 -20.61 13.22 13.82
C ALA A 23 -21.69 13.11 12.73
N ALA A 24 -21.55 13.82 11.62
CA ALA A 24 -22.45 13.73 10.47
C ALA A 24 -22.44 12.33 9.83
N LEU A 25 -21.26 11.69 9.73
CA LEU A 25 -21.14 10.32 9.24
C LEU A 25 -21.87 9.34 10.16
N VAL A 26 -21.67 9.45 11.48
CA VAL A 26 -22.36 8.61 12.48
C VAL A 26 -23.88 8.82 12.41
N ALA A 27 -24.34 10.06 12.35
CA ALA A 27 -25.76 10.37 12.19
C ALA A 27 -26.33 9.76 10.91
N SER A 28 -25.57 9.77 9.81
CA SER A 28 -25.97 9.15 8.54
C SER A 28 -26.10 7.63 8.65
N ILE A 29 -25.19 6.97 9.36
CA ILE A 29 -25.26 5.51 9.63
C ILE A 29 -26.50 5.18 10.47
N ILE A 30 -26.81 5.98 11.49
CA ILE A 30 -27.99 5.79 12.34
C ILE A 30 -29.29 6.05 11.57
N ALA A 31 -29.30 7.05 10.68
CA ALA A 31 -30.47 7.39 9.87
C ALA A 31 -30.74 6.36 8.75
N PHE A 32 -29.70 5.71 8.23
CA PHE A 32 -29.80 4.75 7.12
C PHE A 32 -29.05 3.43 7.40
N PRO A 33 -29.43 2.68 8.46
CA PRO A 33 -28.69 1.51 8.91
C PRO A 33 -28.67 0.39 7.86
N ASP A 34 -29.78 0.18 7.14
CA ASP A 34 -29.88 -0.85 6.10
C ASP A 34 -28.91 -0.58 4.95
N LYS A 35 -28.75 0.69 4.54
CA LYS A 35 -27.80 1.09 3.49
C LYS A 35 -26.36 0.91 3.94
N ALA A 36 -26.05 1.29 5.19
CA ALA A 36 -24.73 1.09 5.76
C ALA A 36 -24.36 -0.40 5.87
N LEU A 37 -25.31 -1.24 6.29
CA LEU A 37 -25.13 -2.69 6.36
C LEU A 37 -24.94 -3.28 4.96
N GLN A 38 -25.79 -2.93 4.01
CA GLN A 38 -25.69 -3.41 2.63
C GLN A 38 -24.35 -3.05 1.99
N ALA A 39 -23.89 -1.80 2.15
CA ALA A 39 -22.58 -1.37 1.66
C ALA A 39 -21.43 -2.13 2.34
N SER A 40 -21.56 -2.43 3.63
CA SER A 40 -20.57 -3.24 4.37
C SER A 40 -20.53 -4.69 3.87
N LEU A 41 -21.69 -5.28 3.57
CA LEU A 41 -21.82 -6.62 3.00
C LEU A 41 -21.25 -6.70 1.57
N GLU A 42 -21.46 -5.67 0.78
CA GLU A 42 -20.86 -5.57 -0.56
C GLU A 42 -19.32 -5.45 -0.45
N GLY A 43 -18.84 -4.60 0.46
CA GLY A 43 -17.41 -4.44 0.75
C GLY A 43 -16.74 -5.75 1.19
N ILE A 44 -17.35 -6.51 2.12
CA ILE A 44 -16.77 -7.80 2.55
C ILE A 44 -16.85 -8.85 1.42
N THR A 45 -17.88 -8.80 0.57
CA THR A 45 -18.01 -9.69 -0.59
C THR A 45 -16.90 -9.44 -1.61
N ILE A 46 -16.63 -8.17 -1.94
CA ILE A 46 -15.50 -7.78 -2.79
C ILE A 46 -14.17 -8.21 -2.16
N TRP A 47 -14.01 -7.97 -0.86
CA TRP A 47 -12.80 -8.38 -0.15
C TRP A 47 -12.59 -9.90 -0.20
N TRP A 48 -13.62 -10.68 0.10
CA TRP A 48 -13.56 -12.15 0.15
C TRP A 48 -13.34 -12.77 -1.23
N ASN A 49 -14.00 -12.24 -2.26
CA ASN A 49 -13.97 -12.84 -3.60
C ASN A 49 -12.79 -12.37 -4.45
N ILE A 50 -12.26 -11.17 -4.20
CA ILE A 50 -11.23 -10.55 -5.05
C ILE A 50 -9.94 -10.33 -4.26
N VAL A 51 -10.01 -9.57 -3.16
CA VAL A 51 -8.80 -9.10 -2.46
C VAL A 51 -8.08 -10.24 -1.76
N PHE A 52 -8.80 -11.03 -0.96
CA PHE A 52 -8.21 -12.11 -0.18
C PHE A 52 -7.58 -13.21 -1.07
N PRO A 53 -8.26 -13.75 -2.10
CA PRO A 53 -7.69 -14.78 -2.96
C PRO A 53 -6.55 -14.26 -3.84
N ALA A 54 -6.50 -12.96 -4.15
CA ALA A 54 -5.40 -12.37 -4.89
C ALA A 54 -4.15 -12.13 -4.01
N LEU A 55 -4.33 -11.64 -2.78
CA LEU A 55 -3.23 -11.28 -1.90
C LEU A 55 -2.60 -12.50 -1.20
N LEU A 56 -3.40 -13.47 -0.77
CA LEU A 56 -2.90 -14.60 0.02
C LEU A 56 -1.85 -15.44 -0.73
N PRO A 57 -2.08 -15.89 -1.99
CA PRO A 57 -1.08 -16.66 -2.73
C PRO A 57 0.19 -15.85 -3.00
N PHE A 58 0.05 -14.55 -3.27
CA PHE A 58 1.19 -13.66 -3.45
C PHE A 58 2.04 -13.55 -2.17
N MET A 59 1.39 -13.42 -1.01
CA MET A 59 2.07 -13.39 0.29
C MET A 59 2.78 -14.70 0.59
N ILE A 60 2.13 -15.85 0.34
CA ILE A 60 2.74 -17.18 0.52
C ILE A 60 3.95 -17.33 -0.41
N LEU A 61 3.80 -17.01 -1.70
CA LEU A 61 4.89 -17.09 -2.68
C LEU A 61 6.06 -16.18 -2.28
N THR A 62 5.75 -14.98 -1.79
CA THR A 62 6.74 -14.06 -1.23
C THR A 62 7.54 -14.69 -0.09
N GLU A 63 6.88 -15.36 0.87
CA GLU A 63 7.57 -16.09 1.94
C GLU A 63 8.48 -17.19 1.40
N LEU A 64 7.97 -17.98 0.44
CA LEU A 64 8.73 -19.05 -0.19
C LEU A 64 9.98 -18.51 -0.91
N LEU A 65 9.84 -17.45 -1.71
CA LEU A 65 10.97 -16.82 -2.43
C LEU A 65 12.02 -16.23 -1.48
N LEU A 66 11.58 -15.67 -0.36
CA LEU A 66 12.48 -15.19 0.70
C LEU A 66 13.18 -16.32 1.45
N GLY A 67 12.48 -17.44 1.69
CA GLY A 67 13.02 -18.63 2.33
C GLY A 67 14.03 -19.37 1.46
N PHE A 68 13.75 -19.48 0.16
CA PHE A 68 14.63 -20.13 -0.82
C PHE A 68 15.83 -19.27 -1.27
N GLY A 69 15.95 -18.02 -0.79
CA GLY A 69 17.07 -17.14 -1.15
C GLY A 69 17.02 -16.60 -2.59
N VAL A 70 15.95 -16.87 -3.34
CA VAL A 70 15.72 -16.33 -4.70
C VAL A 70 15.76 -14.80 -4.70
N VAL A 71 15.30 -14.20 -3.59
CA VAL A 71 15.35 -12.76 -3.39
C VAL A 71 16.78 -12.21 -3.34
N HIS A 72 17.74 -12.99 -2.86
CA HIS A 72 19.13 -12.56 -2.88
C HIS A 72 19.70 -12.59 -4.31
N ALA A 73 19.40 -13.66 -5.07
CA ALA A 73 19.86 -13.84 -6.44
C ALA A 73 19.29 -12.81 -7.43
N LEU A 74 18.00 -12.48 -7.32
CA LEU A 74 17.38 -11.43 -8.14
C LEU A 74 17.81 -10.03 -7.67
N GLY A 75 18.05 -9.84 -6.37
CA GLY A 75 18.54 -8.59 -5.80
C GLY A 75 19.94 -8.22 -6.30
N THR A 76 20.85 -9.20 -6.46
CA THR A 76 22.17 -8.98 -7.04
C THR A 76 22.10 -8.69 -8.54
N LEU A 77 21.18 -9.32 -9.28
CA LEU A 77 20.96 -9.05 -10.71
C LEU A 77 20.41 -7.63 -10.96
N LEU A 78 19.49 -7.18 -10.11
CA LEU A 78 18.88 -5.84 -10.20
C LEU A 78 19.68 -4.74 -9.49
N GLU A 79 20.75 -5.10 -8.77
CA GLU A 79 21.62 -4.18 -8.05
C GLU A 79 22.16 -3.01 -8.88
N PRO A 80 22.71 -3.20 -10.09
CA PRO A 80 23.21 -2.08 -10.89
C PRO A 80 22.10 -1.10 -11.26
N LEU A 81 20.89 -1.58 -11.55
CA LEU A 81 19.75 -0.74 -11.91
C LEU A 81 19.19 0.02 -10.69
N ALA A 82 19.06 -0.67 -9.54
CA ALA A 82 18.57 -0.09 -8.29
C ALA A 82 19.55 0.94 -7.69
N ARG A 83 20.86 0.69 -7.77
CA ARG A 83 21.87 1.68 -7.37
C ARG A 83 21.88 2.89 -8.30
N LEU A 84 21.78 2.68 -9.62
CA LEU A 84 21.84 3.75 -10.60
C LEU A 84 20.63 4.69 -10.51
N LEU A 85 19.42 4.15 -10.42
CA LEU A 85 18.18 4.94 -10.42
C LEU A 85 17.81 5.48 -9.04
N LEU A 86 18.02 4.69 -7.96
CA LEU A 86 17.39 4.95 -6.67
C LEU A 86 18.37 5.05 -5.49
N ARG A 87 19.67 4.80 -5.73
CA ARG A 87 20.72 4.76 -4.71
C ARG A 87 20.39 3.82 -3.54
N LEU A 88 19.76 2.69 -3.84
CA LEU A 88 19.43 1.64 -2.89
C LEU A 88 20.35 0.43 -3.09
N PRO A 89 20.66 -0.34 -2.04
CA PRO A 89 21.37 -1.61 -2.18
C PRO A 89 20.53 -2.58 -3.02
N GLY A 90 21.17 -3.52 -3.73
CA GLY A 90 20.49 -4.39 -4.70
C GLY A 90 19.33 -5.21 -4.14
N THR A 91 19.40 -5.53 -2.85
CA THR A 91 18.29 -6.15 -2.09
C THR A 91 17.00 -5.34 -2.12
N GLY A 92 17.05 -4.02 -2.31
CA GLY A 92 15.90 -3.12 -2.41
C GLY A 92 15.14 -3.21 -3.73
N GLY A 93 15.77 -3.68 -4.83
CA GLY A 93 15.12 -3.79 -6.14
C GLY A 93 13.91 -4.73 -6.14
N LEU A 94 13.97 -5.80 -5.35
CA LEU A 94 12.86 -6.74 -5.20
C LEU A 94 11.72 -6.23 -4.33
N ALA A 95 12.01 -5.43 -3.31
CA ALA A 95 10.95 -4.80 -2.53
C ALA A 95 10.16 -3.79 -3.38
N LEU A 96 10.82 -3.12 -4.33
CA LEU A 96 10.16 -2.27 -5.33
C LEU A 96 9.31 -3.08 -6.30
N ALA A 97 9.86 -4.17 -6.84
CA ALA A 97 9.09 -5.06 -7.72
C ALA A 97 7.87 -5.67 -7.00
N ALA A 98 8.06 -6.09 -5.74
CA ALA A 98 6.99 -6.61 -4.90
C ALA A 98 5.96 -5.53 -4.56
N GLY A 99 6.38 -4.28 -4.34
CA GLY A 99 5.47 -3.14 -4.16
C GLY A 99 4.70 -2.79 -5.43
N ALA A 100 5.34 -2.82 -6.60
CA ALA A 100 4.69 -2.55 -7.88
C ALA A 100 3.67 -3.63 -8.26
N LEU A 101 3.97 -4.91 -8.01
CA LEU A 101 3.10 -6.03 -8.37
C LEU A 101 2.08 -6.35 -7.27
N GLY A 102 2.53 -6.45 -6.02
CA GLY A 102 1.71 -6.83 -4.86
C GLY A 102 1.12 -5.65 -4.10
N GLY A 103 1.50 -4.42 -4.46
CA GLY A 103 1.00 -3.20 -3.83
C GLY A 103 1.70 -2.86 -2.52
N PHE A 104 1.22 -1.80 -1.87
CA PHE A 104 1.73 -1.27 -0.62
C PHE A 104 1.86 -2.29 0.52
N PRO A 105 0.98 -3.32 0.70
CA PRO A 105 1.17 -4.30 1.77
C PRO A 105 2.42 -5.15 1.53
N SER A 106 2.64 -5.57 0.29
CA SER A 106 3.79 -6.39 -0.11
C SER A 106 5.08 -5.61 -0.05
N GLY A 107 5.09 -4.38 -0.57
CA GLY A 107 6.24 -3.48 -0.49
C GLY A 107 6.66 -3.20 0.96
N ALA A 108 5.69 -2.94 1.84
CA ALA A 108 5.92 -2.73 3.26
C ALA A 108 6.48 -3.99 3.95
N LEU A 109 5.89 -5.16 3.69
CA LEU A 109 6.34 -6.43 4.28
C LEU A 109 7.79 -6.75 3.89
N PHE A 110 8.14 -6.63 2.60
CA PHE A 110 9.50 -6.87 2.12
C PHE A 110 10.48 -5.87 2.74
N THR A 111 10.14 -4.59 2.75
CA THR A 111 10.99 -3.54 3.33
C THR A 111 11.26 -3.78 4.81
N ALA A 112 10.21 -4.12 5.57
CA ALA A 112 10.32 -4.43 6.99
C ALA A 112 11.24 -5.65 7.24
N LYS A 113 11.15 -6.69 6.41
CA LYS A 113 12.01 -7.88 6.53
C LYS A 113 13.46 -7.60 6.19
N LEU A 114 13.72 -6.88 5.11
CA LEU A 114 15.08 -6.49 4.73
C LEU A 114 15.72 -5.64 5.83
N ARG A 115 14.94 -4.74 6.46
CA ARG A 115 15.39 -3.96 7.62
C ARG A 115 15.63 -4.84 8.85
N GLY A 116 14.74 -5.77 9.15
CA GLY A 116 14.86 -6.71 10.27
C GLY A 116 16.09 -7.62 10.15
N ARG A 117 16.44 -8.03 8.92
CA ARG A 117 17.66 -8.78 8.60
C ARG A 117 18.93 -7.91 8.53
N LYS A 118 18.84 -6.61 8.86
CA LYS A 118 19.93 -5.62 8.77
C LYS A 118 20.56 -5.50 7.37
N LEU A 119 19.83 -5.87 6.32
CA LEU A 119 20.23 -5.72 4.92
C LEU A 119 20.02 -4.30 4.39
N LEU A 120 19.27 -3.49 5.14
CA LEU A 120 19.05 -2.07 4.89
C LEU A 120 19.40 -1.29 6.15
N THR A 121 20.01 -0.12 5.98
CA THR A 121 20.06 0.91 7.01
C THR A 121 18.66 1.49 7.24
N ARG A 122 18.51 2.29 8.31
CA ARG A 122 17.24 2.96 8.60
C ARG A 122 16.81 3.88 7.45
N GLY A 123 17.72 4.73 6.97
CA GLY A 123 17.41 5.67 5.89
C GLY A 123 17.08 4.98 4.57
N GLU A 124 17.77 3.90 4.23
CA GLU A 124 17.43 3.09 3.06
C GLU A 124 16.07 2.41 3.20
N GLY A 125 15.74 1.89 4.38
CA GLY A 125 14.44 1.32 4.67
C GLY A 125 13.31 2.34 4.57
N GLU A 126 13.48 3.54 5.13
CA GLU A 126 12.50 4.63 5.03
C GLU A 126 12.28 5.05 3.57
N ARG A 127 13.36 5.17 2.79
CA ARG A 127 13.27 5.54 1.38
C ARG A 127 12.65 4.44 0.52
N LEU A 128 13.04 3.19 0.75
CA LEU A 128 12.48 2.04 0.06
C LEU A 128 10.99 1.85 0.38
N LEU A 129 10.58 2.09 1.63
CA LEU A 129 9.18 2.04 2.03
C LEU A 129 8.39 3.10 1.27
N ALA A 130 8.88 4.34 1.23
CA ALA A 130 8.22 5.42 0.48
C ALA A 130 8.07 5.09 -1.01
N LEU A 131 9.09 4.50 -1.63
CA LEU A 131 9.09 4.16 -3.05
C LEU A 131 8.27 2.90 -3.39
N SER A 132 8.15 1.96 -2.45
CA SER A 132 7.37 0.72 -2.64
C SER A 132 5.91 0.84 -2.19
N HIS A 133 5.51 2.02 -1.68
CA HIS A 133 4.16 2.30 -1.18
C HIS A 133 3.22 2.76 -2.30
N LEU A 134 3.00 1.89 -3.28
CA LEU A 134 2.08 2.12 -4.40
C LEU A 134 0.94 1.10 -4.34
N ALA A 135 -0.28 1.51 -4.64
CA ALA A 135 -1.36 0.54 -4.88
C ALA A 135 -1.05 -0.22 -6.16
N SER A 136 -1.18 -1.55 -6.17
CA SER A 136 -0.88 -2.32 -7.39
C SER A 136 -1.89 -1.97 -8.50
N PRO A 137 -1.49 -2.03 -9.78
CA PRO A 137 -2.40 -1.72 -10.87
C PRO A 137 -3.59 -2.68 -10.89
N VAL A 138 -3.36 -3.93 -10.47
CA VAL A 138 -4.40 -4.95 -10.29
C VAL A 138 -5.40 -4.51 -9.22
N LEU A 139 -4.96 -4.00 -8.07
CA LEU A 139 -5.88 -3.51 -7.05
C LEU A 139 -6.71 -2.33 -7.57
N ILE A 140 -6.07 -1.36 -8.22
CA ILE A 140 -6.77 -0.17 -8.73
C ILE A 140 -7.77 -0.55 -9.83
N VAL A 141 -7.37 -1.35 -10.81
CA VAL A 141 -8.23 -1.67 -11.95
C VAL A 141 -9.32 -2.68 -11.55
N THR A 142 -8.94 -3.75 -10.86
CA THR A 142 -9.84 -4.87 -10.60
C THR A 142 -10.73 -4.63 -9.38
N VAL A 143 -10.16 -4.20 -8.25
CA VAL A 143 -10.94 -4.00 -7.01
C VAL A 143 -11.69 -2.67 -7.06
N ILE A 144 -10.99 -1.57 -7.34
CA ILE A 144 -11.60 -0.24 -7.34
C ILE A 144 -12.41 -0.02 -8.62
N GLY A 145 -11.80 -0.22 -9.79
CA GLY A 145 -12.46 -0.03 -11.08
C GLY A 145 -13.63 -0.99 -11.30
N THR A 146 -13.36 -2.28 -11.39
CA THR A 146 -14.39 -3.29 -11.70
C THR A 146 -15.26 -3.61 -10.48
N GLY A 147 -14.68 -3.79 -9.30
CA GLY A 147 -15.42 -4.19 -8.09
C GLY A 147 -16.33 -3.10 -7.54
N PHE A 148 -15.77 -1.93 -7.21
CA PHE A 148 -16.53 -0.83 -6.61
C PHE A 148 -17.21 0.08 -7.63
N LEU A 149 -16.48 0.52 -8.66
CA LEU A 149 -16.98 1.49 -9.64
C LEU A 149 -17.72 0.84 -10.81
N HIS A 150 -17.77 -0.50 -10.86
CA HIS A 150 -18.42 -1.26 -11.92
C HIS A 150 -17.93 -0.87 -13.34
N SER A 151 -16.70 -0.35 -13.45
CA SER A 151 -16.11 0.20 -14.68
C SER A 151 -14.60 0.02 -14.72
N PRO A 152 -14.08 -0.94 -15.51
CA PRO A 152 -12.64 -1.12 -15.71
C PRO A 152 -11.97 0.11 -16.32
N ARG A 153 -12.69 0.89 -17.15
CA ARG A 153 -12.18 2.12 -17.77
C ARG A 153 -11.86 3.19 -16.73
N LEU A 154 -12.72 3.35 -15.71
CA LEU A 154 -12.45 4.24 -14.59
C LEU A 154 -11.27 3.74 -13.77
N GLY A 155 -11.15 2.41 -13.58
CA GLY A 155 -9.98 1.79 -12.95
C GLY A 155 -8.66 2.11 -13.67
N LEU A 156 -8.63 2.02 -15.00
CA LEU A 156 -7.44 2.37 -15.80
C LEU A 156 -7.09 3.86 -15.70
N LEU A 157 -8.10 4.74 -15.72
CA LEU A 157 -7.89 6.18 -15.54
C LEU A 157 -7.30 6.47 -14.15
N LEU A 158 -7.86 5.87 -13.11
CA LEU A 158 -7.35 5.99 -11.74
C LEU A 158 -5.93 5.46 -11.62
N ALA A 159 -5.60 4.34 -12.27
CA ALA A 159 -4.24 3.82 -12.29
C ALA A 159 -3.28 4.79 -12.97
N GLY A 160 -3.67 5.38 -14.11
CA GLY A 160 -2.88 6.39 -14.81
C GLY A 160 -2.60 7.62 -13.94
N VAL A 161 -3.61 8.14 -13.24
CA VAL A 161 -3.45 9.27 -12.32
C VAL A 161 -2.60 8.89 -11.11
N HIS A 162 -2.84 7.72 -10.52
CA HIS A 162 -2.11 7.24 -9.33
C HIS A 162 -0.61 7.10 -9.61
N TYR A 163 -0.25 6.45 -10.72
CA TYR A 163 1.16 6.27 -11.10
C TYR A 163 1.80 7.49 -11.75
N GLY A 164 1.01 8.39 -12.34
CA GLY A 164 1.51 9.67 -12.87
C GLY A 164 1.77 10.73 -11.79
N GLY A 165 1.11 10.61 -10.63
CA GLY A 165 1.23 11.55 -9.51
C GLY A 165 2.11 11.08 -8.35
N ALA A 166 2.51 9.80 -8.32
CA ALA A 166 3.36 9.20 -7.30
C ALA A 166 4.85 9.29 -7.67
#